data_AF-A0A0S2EJH0-F1
#
_entry.id   AF-A0A0S2EJH0-F1
#
_cell.length_a   1.000
_cell.length_b   1.000
_cell.length_c   1.000
_cell.angle_alpha   90.00
_cell.angle_beta   90.00
_cell.angle_gamma   90.00
#
_symmetry.space_group_name_H-M   'P 1'
#
loop_
_entity.id
_entity.type
_entity.pdbx_description
1 polymer ?
#
loop_
_entity_poly.entity_id
_entity_poly.type
_entity_poly.pdbx_seq_one_letter_code
_entity_poly.pdbx_strand_id
1 'polypeptide(L)'
;MKSFKAALAVSGLMLLGGCVSATQYAATSEALKGSPALRRDGVESCIKRNRVTPAQKDLMRKLMNLAPGSNVDRVACERLIGGIASGRLTHEDYRNTVTGHVTPQVIRVLQAR
;
A
#
# COMPACT_ATOMS: atom_id res chain seq x y z
N MET A 1 39.89 6.02 16.58
CA MET A 1 38.52 6.55 16.39
C MET A 1 37.73 5.50 15.61
N LYS A 2 37.19 4.47 16.29
CA LYS A 2 35.76 4.31 16.57
C LYS A 2 34.83 4.77 15.42
N SER A 3 34.21 3.74 14.82
CA SER A 3 32.83 3.74 14.31
C SER A 3 32.58 4.14 12.85
N PHE A 4 32.73 3.16 11.94
CA PHE A 4 31.88 3.05 10.76
C PHE A 4 31.14 1.70 10.80
N LYS A 5 30.18 1.59 11.73
CA LYS A 5 29.13 0.57 11.68
C LYS A 5 27.82 1.26 11.32
N ALA A 6 27.68 1.63 10.06
CA ALA A 6 26.41 2.07 9.49
C ALA A 6 26.05 1.19 8.29
N ALA A 7 26.15 -0.12 8.47
CA ALA A 7 25.43 -1.07 7.63
C ALA A 7 24.05 -1.29 8.25
N LEU A 8 23.20 -0.25 8.22
CA LEU A 8 21.75 -0.41 8.31
C LEU A 8 21.32 -0.99 6.97
N ALA A 9 21.51 -2.30 6.83
CA ALA A 9 20.86 -3.07 5.78
C ALA A 9 19.35 -2.94 6.01
N VAL A 10 18.70 -2.03 5.29
CA VAL A 10 17.24 -1.98 5.14
C VAL A 10 16.85 -3.17 4.25
N SER A 11 17.02 -4.37 4.80
CA SER A 11 16.52 -5.59 4.21
C SER A 11 15.01 -5.59 4.40
N GLY A 12 14.28 -5.35 3.30
CA GLY A 12 12.90 -5.81 3.17
C GLY A 12 11.80 -4.73 3.18
N LEU A 13 11.79 -3.83 2.20
CA LEU A 13 10.53 -3.22 1.72
C LEU A 13 9.82 -4.14 0.71
N MET A 14 9.90 -5.44 0.97
CA MET A 14 9.17 -6.45 0.22
C MET A 14 7.94 -6.79 1.07
N LEU A 15 6.86 -6.01 0.90
CA LEU A 15 5.50 -6.43 1.25
C LEU A 15 5.11 -7.59 0.29
N LEU A 16 5.84 -8.70 0.40
CA LEU A 16 5.50 -9.99 -0.22
C LEU A 16 4.42 -10.61 0.65
N GLY A 17 3.40 -11.18 0.01
CA GLY A 17 2.10 -11.51 0.60
C GLY A 17 2.11 -12.22 1.96
N GLY A 18 1.01 -12.03 2.70
CA GLY A 18 0.54 -12.85 3.83
C GLY A 18 1.37 -12.84 5.13
N CYS A 19 2.70 -12.84 5.05
CA CYS A 19 3.60 -13.15 6.16
C CYS A 19 4.34 -11.93 6.72
N VAL A 20 3.78 -10.73 6.60
CA VAL A 20 4.37 -9.52 7.19
C VAL A 20 4.02 -9.48 8.68
N SER A 21 5.01 -9.37 9.57
CA SER A 21 4.76 -9.20 11.00
C SER A 21 4.26 -7.78 11.31
N ALA A 22 3.61 -7.58 12.47
CA ALA A 22 3.18 -6.25 12.91
C ALA A 22 4.36 -5.27 13.04
N THR A 23 5.53 -5.75 13.48
CA THR A 23 6.76 -4.94 13.58
C THR A 23 7.31 -4.53 12.22
N GLN A 24 7.35 -5.43 11.24
CA GLN A 24 7.75 -5.12 9.87
C GLN A 24 6.78 -4.14 9.21
N TYR A 25 5.48 -4.30 9.46
CA TYR A 25 4.45 -3.39 8.98
C TYR A 25 4.66 -1.97 9.55
N ALA A 26 4.87 -1.85 10.86
CA ALA A 26 5.10 -0.56 11.51
C ALA A 26 6.35 0.14 10.97
N ALA A 27 7.47 -0.59 10.81
CA ALA A 27 8.69 -0.05 10.21
C ALA A 27 8.46 0.41 8.75
N THR A 28 7.69 -0.36 7.98
CA THR A 28 7.35 0.00 6.59
C THR A 28 6.45 1.25 6.54
N SER A 29 5.44 1.32 7.41
CA SER A 29 4.56 2.48 7.53
C SER A 29 5.36 3.75 7.85
N GLU A 30 6.28 3.69 8.82
CA GLU A 30 7.12 4.83 9.19
C GLU A 30 8.11 5.21 8.07
N ALA A 31 8.72 4.23 7.40
CA ALA A 31 9.60 4.48 6.27
C ALA A 31 8.85 5.17 5.11
N LEU A 32 7.64 4.69 4.80
CA LEU A 32 6.77 5.32 3.80
C LEU A 32 6.36 6.72 4.26
N LYS A 33 6.05 6.92 5.54
CA LYS A 33 5.69 8.23 6.09
C LYS A 33 6.81 9.25 5.88
N GLY A 34 8.06 8.88 6.13
CA GLY A 34 9.22 9.78 6.03
C GLY A 34 9.81 9.96 4.62
N SER A 35 9.56 9.03 3.68
CA SER A 35 10.23 9.04 2.37
C SER A 35 9.26 9.10 1.18
N PRO A 36 9.14 10.27 0.51
CA PRO A 36 8.37 10.40 -0.72
C PRO A 36 8.85 9.48 -1.85
N ALA A 37 10.16 9.18 -1.90
CA ALA A 37 10.71 8.25 -2.88
C ALA A 37 10.21 6.82 -2.64
N LEU A 38 10.26 6.34 -1.40
CA LEU A 38 9.75 5.01 -1.06
C LEU A 38 8.24 4.90 -1.28
N ARG A 39 7.48 5.99 -1.08
CA ARG A 39 6.05 6.02 -1.45
C ARG A 39 5.86 5.79 -2.95
N ARG A 40 6.61 6.50 -3.80
CA ARG A 40 6.52 6.31 -5.26
C ARG A 40 6.86 4.87 -5.65
N ASP A 41 7.94 4.32 -5.10
CA ASP A 41 8.33 2.94 -5.37
C ASP A 41 7.27 1.93 -4.89
N GLY A 42 6.66 2.19 -3.73
CA GLY A 42 5.53 1.41 -3.21
C GLY A 42 4.32 1.42 -4.14
N VAL A 43 3.97 2.59 -4.69
CA VAL A 43 2.88 2.72 -5.67
C VAL A 43 3.21 1.96 -6.96
N GLU A 44 4.42 2.11 -7.51
CA GLU A 44 4.82 1.37 -8.72
C GLU A 44 4.81 -0.14 -8.51
N SER A 45 5.30 -0.60 -7.36
CA SER A 45 5.27 -2.02 -6.98
C SER A 45 3.83 -2.55 -6.87
N CYS A 46 2.93 -1.78 -6.26
CA CYS A 46 1.52 -2.11 -6.17
C CYS A 46 0.89 -2.26 -7.57
N ILE A 47 1.13 -1.32 -8.49
CA ILE A 47 0.58 -1.37 -9.85
C ILE A 47 1.10 -2.58 -10.61
N LYS A 48 2.41 -2.86 -10.54
CA LYS A 48 3.02 -4.01 -11.22
C LYS A 48 2.46 -5.36 -10.75
N ARG A 49 2.07 -5.43 -9.47
CA ARG A 49 1.51 -6.63 -8.84
C ARG A 49 -0.02 -6.72 -8.99
N ASN A 50 -0.70 -5.61 -9.27
CA ASN A 50 -2.14 -5.59 -9.38
C ASN A 50 -2.59 -6.36 -10.64
N ARG A 51 -3.27 -7.49 -10.43
CA ARG A 51 -3.82 -8.32 -11.51
C ARG A 51 -5.34 -8.32 -11.39
N VAL A 52 -5.97 -7.30 -11.95
CA VAL A 52 -7.44 -7.15 -11.98
C VAL A 52 -7.99 -7.33 -13.39
N THR A 53 -9.13 -8.00 -13.49
CA THR A 53 -9.85 -8.12 -14.77
C THR A 53 -10.48 -6.77 -15.17
N PRO A 54 -10.85 -6.56 -16.44
CA PRO A 54 -11.55 -5.35 -16.86
C PRO A 54 -12.85 -5.10 -16.08
N ALA A 55 -13.61 -6.16 -15.78
CA ALA A 55 -14.83 -6.06 -14.98
C ALA A 55 -14.56 -5.61 -13.53
N GLN A 56 -13.52 -6.17 -12.90
CA GLN A 56 -13.09 -5.75 -11.57
C GLN A 56 -12.60 -4.30 -11.56
N LYS A 57 -11.90 -3.88 -12.63
CA LYS A 57 -11.43 -2.50 -12.78
C LYS A 57 -12.58 -1.51 -12.90
N ASP A 58 -13.65 -1.81 -13.66
CA ASP A 58 -14.84 -0.95 -13.71
C ASP A 58 -15.60 -0.92 -12.37
N LEU A 59 -15.70 -2.05 -11.67
CA LEU A 59 -16.27 -2.10 -10.32
C LEU A 59 -15.47 -1.20 -9.36
N MET A 60 -14.14 -1.30 -9.36
CA MET A 60 -13.28 -0.44 -8.54
C MET A 60 -13.43 1.03 -8.91
N ARG A 61 -13.50 1.36 -10.20
CA ARG A 61 -13.74 2.73 -10.67
C ARG A 61 -15.01 3.31 -10.06
N LYS A 62 -16.12 2.55 -10.10
CA LYS A 62 -17.40 2.95 -9.50
C LYS A 62 -17.29 3.08 -7.98
N LEU A 63 -16.70 2.10 -7.31
CA LEU A 63 -16.49 2.10 -5.86
C LEU A 63 -15.72 3.34 -5.39
N MET A 64 -14.71 3.73 -6.15
CA MET A 64 -13.80 4.85 -5.88
C MET A 64 -14.33 6.20 -6.38
N ASN A 65 -15.54 6.22 -6.96
CA ASN A 65 -16.19 7.37 -7.60
C ASN A 65 -15.30 8.09 -8.63
N LEU A 66 -14.68 7.32 -9.53
CA LEU A 66 -13.80 7.84 -10.58
C LEU A 66 -14.52 8.00 -11.92
N ALA A 67 -14.15 9.03 -12.68
CA ALA A 67 -14.66 9.25 -14.03
C ALA A 67 -14.26 8.10 -14.99
N PRO A 68 -15.06 7.82 -16.03
CA PRO A 68 -14.64 6.93 -17.12
C PRO A 68 -13.28 7.34 -17.69
N GLY A 69 -12.42 6.37 -18.02
CA GLY A 69 -11.06 6.61 -18.53
C GLY A 69 -10.00 6.92 -17.46
N SER A 70 -10.37 7.01 -16.17
CA SER A 70 -9.40 7.21 -15.08
C SER A 70 -8.39 6.07 -14.97
N ASN A 71 -7.17 6.37 -14.53
CA ASN A 71 -6.17 5.36 -14.20
C ASN A 71 -6.46 4.72 -12.83
N VAL A 72 -7.40 3.75 -12.82
CA VAL A 72 -7.90 3.10 -11.60
C VAL A 72 -6.77 2.47 -10.78
N ASP A 73 -5.84 1.76 -11.42
CA ASP A 73 -4.74 1.07 -10.73
C ASP A 73 -3.85 2.07 -10.00
N ARG A 74 -3.47 3.16 -10.68
CA ARG A 74 -2.67 4.24 -10.11
C ARG A 74 -3.34 4.84 -8.88
N VAL A 75 -4.58 5.29 -9.04
CA VAL A 75 -5.31 5.98 -7.97
C VAL A 75 -5.55 5.04 -6.77
N ALA A 76 -5.84 3.75 -7.03
CA ALA A 76 -6.04 2.77 -5.96
C ALA A 76 -4.75 2.55 -5.19
N CYS A 77 -3.64 2.32 -5.89
CA CYS A 77 -2.33 2.11 -5.26
C CYS A 77 -1.85 3.35 -4.51
N GLU A 78 -2.05 4.56 -5.04
CA GLU A 78 -1.74 5.81 -4.32
C GLU A 78 -2.54 5.93 -3.02
N ARG A 79 -3.85 5.65 -3.07
CA ARG A 79 -4.71 5.70 -1.88
C ARG A 79 -4.30 4.65 -0.84
N LEU A 80 -4.01 3.42 -1.26
CA LEU A 80 -3.60 2.35 -0.35
C LEU A 80 -2.23 2.64 0.29
N ILE A 81 -1.21 2.97 -0.51
CA ILE A 81 0.13 3.29 0.00
C ILE A 81 0.10 4.55 0.88
N GLY A 82 -0.69 5.56 0.49
CA GLY A 82 -0.93 6.74 1.32
C GLY A 82 -1.66 6.40 2.64
N GLY A 83 -2.60 5.47 2.61
CA GLY A 83 -3.28 4.94 3.79
C GLY A 83 -2.33 4.26 4.77
N ILE A 84 -1.39 3.46 4.26
CA ILE A 84 -0.33 2.84 5.07
C ILE A 84 0.61 3.90 5.65
N ALA A 85 1.08 4.84 4.82
CA ALA A 85 2.01 5.89 5.23
C ALA A 85 1.42 6.87 6.26
N SER A 86 0.11 7.08 6.24
CA SER A 86 -0.61 7.95 7.19
C SER A 86 -1.08 7.22 8.45
N GLY A 87 -0.94 5.90 8.52
CA GLY A 87 -1.50 5.08 9.60
C GLY A 87 -3.02 4.90 9.54
N ARG A 88 -3.67 5.36 8.46
CA ARG A 88 -5.12 5.15 8.24
C ARG A 88 -5.47 3.70 7.91
N LEU A 89 -4.48 2.91 7.46
CA LEU A 89 -4.58 1.46 7.34
C LEU A 89 -3.71 0.84 8.42
N THR A 90 -4.26 -0.16 9.11
CA THR A 90 -3.55 -0.93 10.14
C THR A 90 -2.89 -2.16 9.53
N HIS A 91 -2.04 -2.84 10.34
CA HIS A 91 -1.51 -4.16 9.98
C HIS A 91 -2.63 -5.17 9.73
N GLU A 92 -3.72 -5.09 10.50
CA GLU A 92 -4.88 -5.95 10.31
C GLU A 92 -5.61 -5.68 9.00
N ASP A 93 -5.85 -4.41 8.66
CA ASP A 93 -6.44 -4.03 7.36
C ASP A 93 -5.60 -4.56 6.19
N TYR A 94 -4.28 -4.40 6.30
CA TYR A 94 -3.33 -4.91 5.31
C TYR A 94 -3.41 -6.44 5.21
N ARG A 95 -3.32 -7.15 6.33
CA ARG A 95 -3.36 -8.62 6.39
C ARG A 95 -4.66 -9.16 5.79
N ASN A 96 -5.79 -8.57 6.17
CA ASN A 96 -7.10 -8.96 5.64
C ASN A 96 -7.17 -8.73 4.13
N THR A 97 -6.67 -7.58 3.65
CA THR A 97 -6.69 -7.26 2.21
C THR A 97 -5.86 -8.25 1.39
N VAL A 98 -4.66 -8.61 1.85
CA VAL A 98 -3.80 -9.56 1.12
C VAL A 98 -4.31 -10.99 1.16
N THR A 99 -5.19 -11.33 2.11
CA THR A 99 -5.89 -12.62 2.17
C THR A 99 -7.26 -12.60 1.45
N GLY A 100 -7.61 -11.50 0.79
CA GLY A 100 -8.83 -11.37 -0.01
C GLY A 100 -10.04 -10.79 0.73
N HIS A 101 -9.87 -10.36 1.99
CA HIS A 101 -10.91 -9.74 2.80
C HIS A 101 -10.74 -8.22 2.85
N VAL A 102 -11.67 -7.49 2.22
CA VAL A 102 -11.64 -6.02 2.24
C VAL A 102 -12.36 -5.51 3.48
N THR A 103 -11.67 -4.73 4.32
CA THR A 103 -12.26 -4.12 5.52
C THR A 103 -12.99 -2.80 5.17
N PRO A 104 -13.93 -2.34 6.01
CA PRO A 104 -14.58 -1.03 5.82
C PRO A 104 -13.58 0.13 5.76
N GLN A 105 -12.47 0.03 6.48
CA GLN A 105 -11.43 1.06 6.49
C GLN A 105 -10.68 1.12 5.15
N VAL A 106 -10.42 -0.04 4.53
CA VAL A 106 -9.83 -0.11 3.19
C VAL A 106 -10.77 0.53 2.16
N ILE A 107 -12.07 0.26 2.23
CA ILE A 107 -13.07 0.91 1.36
C ILE A 107 -13.04 2.43 1.53
N ARG A 108 -13.00 2.92 2.77
CA ARG A 108 -12.92 4.36 3.08
C ARG A 108 -11.68 5.02 2.47
N VAL A 109 -10.51 4.41 2.67
CA VAL A 109 -9.24 4.86 2.07
C VAL A 109 -9.32 4.86 0.54
N LEU A 110 -9.85 3.79 -0.07
CA LEU A 110 -10.07 3.73 -1.52
C LEU A 110 -11.07 4.78 -2.01
N GLN A 111 -12.01 5.23 -1.18
CA GLN A 111 -12.95 6.32 -1.47
C GLN A 111 -12.40 7.71 -1.12
N ALA A 112 -11.17 7.81 -0.63
CA ALA A 112 -10.55 9.06 -0.18
C ALA A 112 -11.32 9.77 0.96
N ARG A 113 -11.95 9.02 1.87
CA ARG A 113 -12.63 9.56 3.07
C ARG A 113 -12.31 8.77 4.33
#